data_AF-A0AAV8VYY1-F1
#
_entry.id   AF-A0AAV8VYY1-F1
#
_cell.length_a   1.000
_cell.length_b   1.000
_cell.length_c   1.000
_cell.angle_alpha   90.00
_cell.angle_beta   90.00
_cell.angle_gamma   90.00
#
_symmetry.space_group_name_H-M   'P 1'
#
loop_
_entity.id
_entity.type
_entity.pdbx_description
1 polymer ?
#
loop_
_entity_poly.entity_id
_entity_poly.type
_entity_poly.pdbx_seq_one_letter_code
_entity_poly.pdbx_strand_id
1 'polypeptide(L)'
;MDFLSDFDEELAAGDTYKIKFGTKVQRVGKIFSYTFWRTQIEGEIFWSVQGNKSDGSAWVVTQYFGPPEEAKRYQQEIILHHPTEKRIKMMYTSSCTLGMNCINISREIVHHFKDDTNSINFEYRLVKLKRRPYPQRML
;
A
#
# COMPACT_ATOMS: atom_id res chain seq x y z
N MET A 1 -7.10 27.71 -9.35
CA MET A 1 -7.55 26.46 -9.99
C MET A 1 -7.83 25.49 -8.87
N ASP A 2 -9.09 25.10 -8.73
CA ASP A 2 -9.55 24.23 -7.66
C ASP A 2 -9.16 22.79 -8.02
N PHE A 3 -8.17 22.23 -7.31
CA PHE A 3 -7.64 20.88 -7.57
C PHE A 3 -8.71 19.78 -7.44
N LEU A 4 -9.86 20.11 -6.84
CA LEU A 4 -11.00 19.22 -6.64
C LEU A 4 -11.98 19.21 -7.82
N SER A 5 -11.85 20.11 -8.82
CA SER A 5 -12.80 20.16 -9.95
C SER A 5 -12.63 19.02 -10.95
N ASP A 6 -11.47 18.34 -10.93
CA ASP A 6 -11.13 17.26 -11.85
C ASP A 6 -11.34 15.86 -11.22
N PHE A 7 -11.97 15.80 -10.04
CA PHE A 7 -12.27 14.53 -9.39
C PHE A 7 -13.55 13.93 -9.96
N ASP A 8 -13.38 13.04 -10.93
CA ASP A 8 -14.47 12.28 -11.52
C ASP A 8 -14.87 11.12 -10.59
N GLU A 9 -15.91 11.34 -9.79
CA GLU A 9 -16.45 10.38 -8.82
C GLU A 9 -16.88 9.05 -9.49
N GLU A 10 -17.28 9.08 -10.78
CA GLU A 10 -17.73 7.89 -11.50
C GLU A 10 -16.57 6.95 -11.81
N LEU A 11 -15.37 7.47 -12.11
CA LEU A 11 -14.15 6.67 -12.31
C LEU A 11 -13.68 6.01 -11.00
N ALA A 12 -13.90 6.66 -9.85
CA ALA A 12 -13.50 6.16 -8.53
C ALA A 12 -14.52 5.19 -7.89
N ALA A 13 -15.73 5.08 -8.44
CA ALA A 13 -16.81 4.26 -7.89
C ALA A 13 -16.47 2.76 -7.81
N GLY A 14 -15.55 2.28 -8.67
CA GLY A 14 -15.03 0.90 -8.66
C GLY A 14 -13.86 0.64 -7.69
N ASP A 15 -13.25 1.70 -7.14
CA ASP A 15 -12.02 1.60 -6.33
C ASP A 15 -12.27 1.68 -4.82
N THR A 16 -13.52 1.54 -4.39
CA THR A 16 -13.89 1.45 -2.97
C THR A 16 -14.11 0.00 -2.57
N TYR A 17 -13.12 -0.59 -1.89
CA TYR A 17 -13.22 -1.97 -1.43
C TYR A 17 -13.68 -1.99 0.04
N LYS A 18 -14.84 -2.62 0.30
CA LYS A 18 -15.28 -3.00 1.64
C LYS A 18 -14.54 -4.28 2.05
N ILE A 19 -13.38 -4.13 2.69
CA ILE A 19 -12.46 -5.25 2.94
C ILE A 19 -12.55 -5.68 4.41
N LYS A 20 -12.65 -7.00 4.66
CA LYS A 20 -12.57 -7.56 6.02
C LYS A 20 -11.11 -7.66 6.46
N PHE A 21 -10.86 -7.57 7.77
CA PHE A 21 -9.52 -7.74 8.35
C PHE A 21 -8.84 -9.03 7.85
N GLY A 22 -7.59 -8.93 7.36
CA GLY A 22 -6.81 -10.07 6.85
C GLY A 22 -7.10 -10.49 5.41
N THR A 23 -8.00 -9.78 4.71
CA THR A 23 -8.28 -10.04 3.30
C THR A 23 -7.12 -9.55 2.42
N LYS A 24 -6.69 -10.37 1.48
CA LYS A 24 -5.65 -10.04 0.50
C LYS A 24 -6.26 -9.22 -0.62
N VAL A 25 -5.67 -8.06 -0.93
CA VAL A 25 -6.03 -7.28 -2.12
C VAL A 25 -4.93 -7.49 -3.15
N GLN A 26 -5.20 -8.28 -4.18
CA GLN A 26 -4.27 -8.45 -5.29
C GLN A 26 -4.41 -7.25 -6.23
N ARG A 27 -3.32 -6.52 -6.48
CA ARG A 27 -3.27 -5.42 -7.45
C ARG A 27 -2.19 -5.69 -8.49
N VAL A 28 -2.33 -5.04 -9.64
CA VAL A 28 -1.34 -5.06 -10.72
C VAL A 28 -0.99 -3.60 -10.99
N GLY A 29 0.22 -3.19 -10.63
CA GLY A 29 0.74 -1.87 -10.96
C GLY A 29 1.42 -1.89 -12.31
N LYS A 30 1.08 -0.99 -13.23
CA LYS A 30 1.91 -0.73 -14.41
C LYS A 30 3.01 0.27 -14.04
N ILE A 31 4.23 0.08 -14.53
CA ILE A 31 5.42 0.90 -14.21
C ILE A 31 5.25 2.40 -14.57
N PHE A 32 4.23 2.75 -15.37
CA PHE A 32 3.99 4.11 -15.89
C PHE A 32 2.64 4.73 -15.50
N SER A 33 1.96 4.26 -14.46
CA SER A 33 0.68 4.85 -14.02
C SER A 33 0.68 5.17 -12.53
N TYR A 34 0.41 6.44 -12.19
CA TYR A 34 -0.06 6.78 -10.85
C TYR A 34 -1.39 6.07 -10.63
N THR A 35 -1.40 5.08 -9.75
CA THR A 35 -2.61 4.38 -9.35
C THR A 35 -2.96 4.86 -7.96
N PHE A 36 -4.18 5.36 -7.82
CA PHE A 36 -4.76 5.81 -6.57
C PHE A 36 -5.85 4.83 -6.16
N TRP A 37 -5.91 4.48 -4.88
CA TRP A 37 -7.03 3.66 -4.38
C TRP A 37 -7.38 4.02 -2.95
N ARG A 38 -8.66 3.82 -2.62
CA ARG A 38 -9.19 4.01 -1.27
C ARG A 38 -9.51 2.66 -0.65
N THR A 39 -8.98 2.44 0.54
CA THR A 39 -9.28 1.25 1.34
C THR A 39 -10.09 1.67 2.56
N GLN A 40 -11.21 1.00 2.82
CA GLN A 40 -11.98 1.18 4.05
C GLN A 40 -11.97 -0.12 4.88
N ILE A 41 -11.57 -0.03 6.15
CA ILE A 41 -11.47 -1.17 7.08
C ILE A 41 -12.17 -0.79 8.40
N GLU A 42 -13.26 -1.47 8.76
CA GLU A 42 -13.95 -1.26 10.06
C GLU A 42 -14.31 0.23 10.36
N GLY A 43 -14.60 1.01 9.33
CA GLY A 43 -14.89 2.45 9.45
C GLY A 43 -13.66 3.35 9.24
N GLU A 44 -12.46 2.80 9.31
CA GLU A 44 -11.21 3.51 9.03
C GLU A 44 -10.96 3.68 7.54
N ILE A 45 -10.41 4.83 7.14
CA ILE A 45 -10.17 5.18 5.74
C ILE A 45 -8.67 5.36 5.49
N PHE A 46 -8.19 4.73 4.41
CA PHE A 46 -6.82 4.84 3.92
C PHE A 46 -6.84 5.22 2.45
N TRP A 47 -6.00 6.16 2.05
CA TRP A 47 -5.72 6.41 0.63
C TRP A 47 -4.31 5.98 0.34
N SER A 48 -4.15 5.24 -0.75
CA SER A 48 -2.85 4.78 -1.19
C SER A 48 -2.58 5.27 -2.60
N VAL A 49 -1.33 5.59 -2.83
CA VAL A 49 -0.82 6.02 -4.12
C VAL A 49 0.51 5.33 -4.36
N GLN A 50 0.69 4.86 -5.59
CA GLN A 50 1.98 4.40 -6.07
C GLN A 50 2.56 5.40 -7.08
N GLY A 51 3.88 5.38 -7.20
CA GLY A 51 4.58 6.07 -8.27
C GLY A 51 6.00 5.55 -8.45
N ASN A 52 6.71 6.17 -9.38
CA ASN A 52 8.10 5.91 -9.68
C ASN A 52 8.92 7.20 -9.58
N LYS A 53 10.23 7.06 -9.40
CA LYS A 53 11.19 8.16 -9.50
C LYS A 53 11.93 8.09 -10.83
N SER A 54 12.58 9.18 -11.21
CA SER A 54 13.37 9.28 -12.43
C SER A 54 14.55 8.30 -12.48
N ASP A 55 15.03 7.83 -11.32
CA ASP A 55 16.09 6.82 -11.21
C ASP A 55 15.60 5.38 -11.47
N GLY A 56 14.30 5.17 -11.69
CA GLY A 56 13.69 3.86 -11.90
C GLY A 56 13.32 3.11 -10.62
N SER A 57 13.47 3.72 -9.44
CA SER A 57 12.89 3.20 -8.19
C SER A 57 11.38 3.41 -8.15
N ALA A 58 10.69 2.56 -7.40
CA ALA A 58 9.25 2.65 -7.19
C ALA A 58 8.95 2.99 -5.72
N TRP A 59 7.79 3.58 -5.47
CA TRP A 59 7.33 3.88 -4.13
C TRP A 59 5.82 3.68 -4.01
N VAL A 60 5.39 3.33 -2.80
CA VAL A 60 3.98 3.26 -2.42
C VAL A 60 3.80 3.98 -1.09
N VAL A 61 2.90 4.95 -1.08
CA VAL A 61 2.52 5.71 0.12
C VAL A 61 1.09 5.36 0.50
N THR A 62 0.83 5.17 1.79
CA THR A 62 -0.53 4.97 2.31
C THR A 62 -0.83 6.00 3.39
N GLN A 63 -1.71 6.95 3.13
CA GLN A 63 -2.19 7.91 4.11
C GLN A 63 -3.42 7.36 4.85
N TYR A 64 -3.37 7.42 6.18
CA TYR A 64 -4.51 7.11 7.04
C TYR A 64 -5.26 8.40 7.42
N PHE A 65 -6.60 8.36 7.37
CA PHE A 65 -7.50 9.50 7.60
C PHE A 65 -8.31 9.37 8.89
N GLY A 66 -7.73 8.76 9.93
CA GLY A 66 -8.34 8.69 11.25
C GLY A 66 -7.44 9.31 12.34
N PRO A 67 -7.74 9.07 13.63
CA PRO A 67 -6.97 9.61 14.74
C PRO A 67 -5.49 9.20 14.69
N PRO A 68 -4.51 10.11 14.80
CA PRO A 68 -3.08 9.78 14.66
C PRO A 68 -2.58 8.67 15.60
N GLU A 69 -3.17 8.59 16.79
CA GLU A 69 -2.92 7.55 17.80
C GLU A 69 -3.19 6.13 17.29
N GLU A 70 -4.14 5.97 16.38
CA GLU A 70 -4.56 4.68 15.82
C GLU A 70 -3.72 4.29 14.60
N ALA A 71 -3.07 5.25 13.93
CA ALA A 71 -2.25 5.00 12.73
C ALA A 71 -1.16 3.94 12.96
N LYS A 72 -0.55 3.95 14.16
CA LYS A 72 0.50 3.00 14.58
C LYS A 72 0.02 1.55 14.67
N ARG A 73 -1.29 1.31 14.60
CA ARG A 73 -1.86 -0.03 14.56
C ARG A 73 -1.98 -0.57 13.16
N TYR A 74 -1.80 0.23 12.13
CA TYR A 74 -1.94 -0.22 10.76
C TYR A 74 -0.56 -0.27 10.10
N GLN A 75 -0.34 -1.34 9.35
CA GLN A 75 0.86 -1.56 8.58
C GLN A 75 0.46 -1.84 7.13
N GLN A 76 1.09 -1.14 6.20
CA GLN A 76 1.02 -1.50 4.79
C GLN A 76 2.08 -2.55 4.48
N GLU A 77 1.73 -3.50 3.62
CA GLU A 77 2.63 -4.51 3.10
C GLU A 77 2.58 -4.51 1.57
N ILE A 78 3.75 -4.60 0.96
CA ILE A 78 3.92 -4.82 -0.49
C ILE A 78 4.65 -6.13 -0.67
N ILE A 79 4.05 -7.06 -1.40
CA ILE A 79 4.63 -8.37 -1.68
C ILE A 79 4.89 -8.47 -3.17
N LEU A 80 6.17 -8.54 -3.54
CA LEU A 80 6.63 -8.79 -4.89
C LEU A 80 6.77 -10.30 -5.08
N HIS A 81 6.23 -10.82 -6.17
CA HIS A 81 6.44 -12.20 -6.59
C HIS A 81 7.31 -12.21 -7.83
N HIS A 82 8.33 -13.07 -7.85
CA HIS A 82 9.18 -13.17 -9.02
C HIS A 82 8.34 -13.66 -10.22
N PRO A 83 8.49 -13.06 -11.42
CA PRO A 83 7.61 -13.32 -12.56
C PRO A 83 7.62 -14.78 -13.03
N THR A 84 8.78 -15.44 -12.98
CA THR A 84 8.97 -16.84 -13.38
C THR A 84 9.15 -17.81 -12.20
N GLU A 85 10.01 -17.47 -11.25
CA GLU A 85 10.33 -18.28 -10.08
C GLU A 85 9.31 -18.14 -8.93
N LYS A 86 8.25 -18.95 -8.94
CA LYS A 86 7.16 -18.89 -7.92
C LYS A 86 7.58 -19.02 -6.45
N ARG A 87 8.81 -19.48 -6.17
CA ARG A 87 9.33 -19.60 -4.80
C ARG A 87 9.96 -18.31 -4.28
N ILE A 88 10.36 -17.41 -5.17
CA ILE A 88 10.99 -16.15 -4.82
C ILE A 88 9.91 -15.10 -4.64
N LYS A 89 9.85 -14.55 -3.42
CA LYS A 89 9.00 -13.40 -3.08
C LYS A 89 9.76 -12.48 -2.15
N MET A 90 9.49 -11.19 -2.28
CA MET A 90 10.04 -10.15 -1.39
C MET A 90 8.90 -9.38 -0.75
N MET A 91 9.02 -9.09 0.54
CA MET A 91 7.98 -8.38 1.28
C MET A 91 8.56 -7.12 1.90
N TYR A 92 7.89 -6.01 1.65
CA TYR A 92 8.14 -4.73 2.29
C TYR A 92 7.01 -4.42 3.26
N THR A 93 7.36 -3.79 4.37
CA THR A 93 6.39 -3.42 5.41
C THR A 93 6.69 -2.02 5.92
N SER A 94 5.65 -1.23 6.16
CA SER A 94 5.77 0.13 6.69
C SER A 94 4.55 0.46 7.55
N SER A 95 4.76 1.21 8.63
CA SER A 95 3.65 1.71 9.46
C SER A 95 2.83 2.73 8.68
N CYS A 96 1.51 2.76 8.85
CA CYS A 96 0.65 3.81 8.31
C CYS A 96 0.74 5.15 9.08
N THR A 97 1.65 5.26 10.05
CA THR A 97 1.98 6.53 10.73
C THR A 97 2.55 7.55 9.73
N LEU A 98 2.05 8.79 9.78
CA LEU A 98 2.55 9.89 8.95
C LEU A 98 4.07 10.02 9.06
N GLY A 99 4.76 10.11 7.91
CA GLY A 99 6.22 10.20 7.83
C GLY A 99 6.93 8.85 7.83
N MET A 100 6.25 7.77 8.23
CA MET A 100 6.74 6.38 8.16
C MET A 100 5.97 5.54 7.13
N ASN A 101 4.98 6.13 6.48
CA ASN A 101 3.97 5.51 5.64
C ASN A 101 4.34 5.42 4.15
N CYS A 102 5.64 5.32 3.87
CA CYS A 102 6.16 5.17 2.52
C CYS A 102 7.05 3.93 2.43
N ILE A 103 6.77 3.08 1.46
CA ILE A 103 7.65 1.99 1.02
C ILE A 103 8.39 2.47 -0.22
N ASN A 104 9.72 2.38 -0.21
CA ASN A 104 10.54 2.59 -1.40
C ASN A 104 11.13 1.24 -1.83
N ILE A 105 11.05 0.94 -3.12
CA ILE A 105 11.59 -0.25 -3.77
C ILE A 105 12.70 0.21 -4.69
N SER A 106 13.92 -0.26 -4.45
CA SER A 106 15.09 0.18 -5.21
C SER A 106 14.99 -0.23 -6.68
N ARG A 107 15.72 0.49 -7.54
CA ARG A 107 15.78 0.20 -8.98
C ARG A 107 16.21 -1.25 -9.26
N GLU A 108 17.15 -1.78 -8.49
CA GLU A 108 17.67 -3.14 -8.64
C GLU A 108 16.58 -4.17 -8.39
N ILE A 109 15.77 -3.97 -7.34
CA ILE A 109 14.64 -4.85 -7.03
C ILE A 109 13.55 -4.70 -8.08
N VAL A 110 13.24 -3.46 -8.50
CA VAL A 110 12.32 -3.20 -9.62
C VAL A 110 12.74 -3.98 -10.87
N HIS A 111 14.03 -3.92 -11.22
CA HIS A 111 14.56 -4.62 -12.39
C HIS A 111 14.55 -6.14 -12.23
N HIS A 112 14.72 -6.65 -11.01
CA HIS A 112 14.72 -8.09 -10.75
C HIS A 112 13.29 -8.68 -10.77
N PHE A 113 12.29 -7.92 -10.35
CA PHE A 113 10.89 -8.40 -10.22
C PHE A 113 9.96 -7.95 -11.36
N LYS A 114 10.44 -7.21 -12.36
CA LYS A 114 9.64 -6.88 -13.54
C LYS A 114 9.46 -8.09 -14.45
N ASP A 115 8.31 -8.19 -15.09
CA ASP A 115 8.04 -9.19 -16.12
C ASP A 115 8.55 -8.77 -17.51
N ASP A 116 8.38 -9.66 -18.49
CA ASP A 116 8.81 -9.45 -19.88
C ASP A 116 8.07 -8.28 -20.57
N THR A 117 6.93 -7.84 -20.01
CA THR A 117 6.19 -6.65 -20.48
C THR A 117 6.68 -5.35 -19.86
N ASN A 118 7.77 -5.42 -19.08
CA ASN A 118 8.27 -4.30 -18.29
C ASN A 118 7.19 -3.78 -17.33
N SER A 119 6.48 -4.70 -16.66
CA SER A 119 5.51 -4.42 -15.61
C SER A 119 5.96 -5.03 -14.27
N ILE A 120 5.64 -4.38 -13.15
CA ILE A 120 5.92 -4.90 -11.80
C ILE A 120 4.59 -5.26 -11.13
N ASN A 121 4.40 -6.55 -10.91
CA ASN A 121 3.21 -7.05 -10.25
C ASN A 121 3.48 -7.19 -8.74
N PHE A 122 2.58 -6.66 -7.91
CA PHE A 122 2.72 -6.73 -6.46
C PHE A 122 1.38 -6.88 -5.75
N GLU A 123 1.36 -7.62 -4.65
CA GLU A 123 0.21 -7.63 -3.76
C GLU A 123 0.31 -6.48 -2.74
N TYR A 124 -0.79 -5.78 -2.53
CA TYR A 124 -0.92 -4.77 -1.50
C TYR A 124 -1.78 -5.30 -0.35
N ARG A 125 -1.32 -5.12 0.89
CA ARG A 125 -2.12 -5.47 2.07
C ARG A 125 -2.07 -4.36 3.11
N LEU A 126 -3.21 -4.17 3.78
CA LEU A 126 -3.29 -3.41 5.01
C LEU A 126 -3.56 -4.37 6.16
N VAL A 127 -2.67 -4.36 7.15
CA VAL A 127 -2.72 -5.23 8.30
C VAL A 127 -2.89 -4.38 9.55
N LYS A 128 -3.90 -4.69 10.36
CA LYS A 128 -4.07 -4.08 11.67
C LYS A 128 -3.39 -4.97 12.72
N LEU A 129 -2.36 -4.43 13.37
CA LEU A 129 -1.55 -5.09 14.37
C LEU A 129 -2.37 -5.34 15.64
N LYS A 130 -2.24 -6.54 16.21
CA LYS A 130 -2.83 -6.86 17.52
C LYS A 130 -2.18 -5.97 18.59
N ARG A 131 -2.97 -5.46 19.54
CA ARG A 131 -2.42 -4.78 20.72
C ARG A 131 -1.43 -5.73 21.41
N ARG A 132 -0.19 -5.28 21.68
CA ARG A 132 0.57 -5.91 22.76
C ARG A 132 -0.25 -5.69 24.04
N PRO A 133 -0.50 -6.73 24.87
CA PRO A 133 -1.08 -6.50 26.17
C PRO A 133 -0.21 -5.45 26.87
N TYR A 134 -0.80 -4.35 27.33
CA TYR A 134 -0.09 -3.48 28.25
C TYR A 134 0.37 -4.35 29.42
N PRO A 135 1.62 -4.26 29.89
CA PRO A 135 1.93 -4.82 31.19
C PRO A 135 0.96 -4.15 32.16
N GLN A 136 0.02 -4.93 32.70
CA GLN A 136 -0.76 -4.48 33.83
C GLN A 136 0.27 -4.03 34.86
N ARG A 137 0.23 -2.76 35.26
CA ARG A 137 1.02 -2.31 36.41
C ARG A 137 0.65 -3.27 37.52
N MET A 138 1.60 -4.10 37.95
CA MET A 138 1.48 -4.83 39.20
C MET A 138 1.40 -3.74 40.27
N LEU A 139 0.18 -3.50 40.75
CA LEU A 139 -0.09 -2.75 41.97
C LEU A 139 0.42 -3.54 43.16
#